data_AF-A0A922ZIH2-F1
#
_entry.id   AF-A0A922ZIH2-F1
#
_cell.length_a   1.000
_cell.length_b   1.000
_cell.length_c   1.000
_cell.angle_alpha   90.00
_cell.angle_beta   90.00
_cell.angle_gamma   90.00
#
_symmetry.space_group_name_H-M   'P 1'
#
loop_
_entity.id
_entity.type
_entity.pdbx_description
1 polymer ?
#
loop_
_entity_poly.entity_id
_entity_poly.type
_entity_poly.pdbx_seq_one_letter_code
_entity_poly.pdbx_strand_id
1 'polypeptide(L)'
;MKYETWSTGNGYINFYTTNPMVGRIIKQMFRKITTYERNGNIFAWQCTMPSTKLNFVEMQIKKKLEVENQQLTRVGKAKFRFKDRNPIRVVHSYQLHKSESISNEEKQ
;
A
#
# COMPACT_ATOMS: atom_id res chain seq x y z
N MET A 1 5.99 -1.58 21.08
CA MET A 1 5.27 -0.38 20.61
C MET A 1 6.22 0.47 19.77
N LYS A 2 5.73 1.27 18.80
CA LYS A 2 6.58 2.04 17.85
C LYS A 2 6.95 3.45 18.34
N TYR A 3 6.81 3.71 19.64
CA TYR A 3 7.20 4.95 20.30
C TYR A 3 7.18 4.72 21.82
N GLU A 4 7.81 5.62 22.55
CA GLU A 4 7.89 5.64 24.01
C GLU A 4 7.32 6.96 24.52
N THR A 5 6.63 6.91 25.65
CA THR A 5 6.12 8.10 26.34
C THR A 5 6.44 8.03 27.82
N TRP A 6 6.72 9.19 28.41
CA TRP A 6 6.88 9.33 29.85
C TRP A 6 6.30 10.66 30.32
N SER A 7 5.66 10.64 31.49
CA SER A 7 5.15 11.86 32.12
C SER A 7 6.30 12.77 32.50
N THR A 8 6.16 14.06 32.23
CA THR A 8 7.08 15.10 32.73
C THR A 8 6.54 15.82 33.96
N GLY A 9 5.37 15.41 34.45
CA GLY A 9 4.59 16.17 35.43
C GLY A 9 3.78 17.31 34.81
N ASN A 10 2.92 17.94 35.62
CA ASN A 10 2.11 19.11 35.24
C ASN A 10 1.20 18.93 34.02
N GLY A 11 0.75 17.69 33.74
CA GLY A 11 -0.13 17.40 32.60
C GLY A 11 0.57 17.32 31.24
N TYR A 12 1.90 17.21 31.23
CA TYR A 12 2.69 17.05 30.00
C TYR A 12 3.33 15.65 29.93
N ILE A 13 3.58 15.22 28.70
CA ILE A 13 4.30 13.99 28.38
C ILE A 13 5.42 14.30 27.40
N ASN A 14 6.53 13.60 27.58
CA ASN A 14 7.52 13.45 26.52
C ASN A 14 7.13 12.28 25.65
N PHE A 15 7.30 12.47 24.34
CA PHE A 15 7.07 11.48 23.32
C PHE A 15 8.35 11.30 22.54
N TYR A 16 8.76 10.05 22.34
CA TYR A 16 9.94 9.66 21.59
C TYR A 16 9.61 8.55 20.59
N THR A 17 10.14 8.65 19.37
CA THR A 17 10.04 7.57 18.39
C THR A 17 11.24 7.55 17.47
N THR A 18 11.63 6.36 17.02
CA THR A 18 12.58 6.15 15.91
C THR A 18 11.87 5.79 14.61
N ASN A 19 10.54 5.71 14.63
CA ASN A 19 9.76 5.36 13.44
C ASN A 19 9.51 6.61 12.57
N PRO A 20 9.98 6.66 11.32
CA PRO A 20 9.83 7.85 10.47
C PRO A 20 8.38 8.21 10.15
N MET A 21 7.49 7.21 10.06
CA MET A 21 6.08 7.44 9.78
C MET A 21 5.40 8.12 10.98
N VAL A 22 5.67 7.65 12.20
CA VAL A 22 5.18 8.26 13.44
C VAL A 22 5.78 9.67 13.61
N GLY A 23 7.10 9.82 13.38
CA GLY A 23 7.78 11.12 13.42
C GLY A 23 7.15 12.17 12.49
N ARG A 24 6.74 11.76 11.28
CA ARG A 24 6.04 12.66 10.33
C ARG A 24 4.65 13.09 10.84
N ILE A 25 3.88 12.20 11.45
CA ILE A 25 2.56 12.55 12.00
C ILE A 25 2.72 13.61 13.09
N ILE A 26 3.67 13.40 13.99
CA ILE A 26 3.89 14.32 15.10
C ILE A 26 4.38 15.66 14.56
N LYS A 27 5.26 15.67 13.55
CA LYS A 27 5.73 16.90 12.88
C LYS A 27 4.61 17.69 12.22
N GLN A 28 3.55 17.04 11.76
CA GLN A 28 2.36 17.72 11.25
C GLN A 28 1.52 18.34 12.37
N MET A 29 1.50 17.70 13.54
CA MET A 29 0.66 18.13 14.66
C MET A 29 1.33 19.13 15.60
N PHE A 30 2.66 19.07 15.72
CA PHE A 30 3.43 19.90 16.63
C PHE A 30 4.56 20.58 15.87
N ARG A 31 4.60 21.92 15.93
CA ARG A 31 5.66 22.72 15.28
C ARG A 31 7.01 22.60 15.98
N LYS A 32 7.02 22.32 17.28
CA LYS A 32 8.23 22.18 18.10
C LYS A 32 8.54 20.71 18.31
N ILE A 33 9.46 20.18 17.51
CA ILE A 33 9.97 18.81 17.61
C ILE A 33 11.48 18.85 17.52
N THR A 34 12.13 18.10 18.38
CA THR A 34 13.56 17.82 18.31
C THR A 34 13.78 16.59 17.45
N THR A 35 14.61 16.71 16.41
CA THR A 35 15.01 15.60 15.56
C THR A 35 16.48 15.27 15.79
N TYR A 36 16.78 13.99 15.91
CA TYR A 36 18.15 13.51 16.04
C TYR A 36 18.63 12.93 14.71
N GLU A 37 19.76 13.42 14.23
CA GLU A 37 20.35 13.07 12.94
C GLU A 37 21.76 12.46 13.14
N ARG A 38 22.05 11.40 12.38
CA ARG A 38 23.38 10.76 12.35
C ARG A 38 23.76 10.51 10.90
N ASN A 39 24.94 10.98 10.50
CA ASN A 39 25.44 10.85 9.13
C ASN A 39 24.44 11.36 8.08
N GLY A 40 23.77 12.50 8.35
CA GLY A 40 22.77 13.10 7.44
C GLY A 40 21.41 12.38 7.39
N ASN A 41 21.20 11.36 8.23
CA ASN A 41 19.93 10.62 8.30
C ASN A 41 19.21 10.87 9.64
N ILE A 42 17.93 11.24 9.59
CA ILE A 42 17.09 11.37 10.79
C ILE A 42 16.77 9.99 11.33
N PHE A 43 17.12 9.74 12.60
CA PHE A 43 16.91 8.44 13.25
C PHE A 43 15.94 8.49 14.44
N ALA A 44 15.69 9.68 15.00
CA ALA A 44 14.72 9.83 16.08
C ALA A 44 14.01 11.19 16.09
N TRP A 45 12.80 11.19 16.67
CA TRP A 45 11.94 12.34 16.85
C TRP A 45 11.48 12.39 18.30
N GLN A 46 11.58 13.57 18.91
CA GLN A 46 11.14 13.82 20.27
C GLN A 46 10.34 15.11 20.37
N CYS A 47 9.28 15.10 21.17
CA CYS A 47 8.59 16.32 21.56
C CYS A 47 7.96 16.21 22.95
N THR A 48 7.65 17.37 23.53
CA THR A 48 6.85 17.48 24.75
C THR A 48 5.47 17.99 24.35
N MET A 49 4.42 17.29 24.79
CA MET A 49 3.03 17.64 24.47
C MET A 49 2.12 17.51 25.70
N PRO A 50 0.97 18.20 25.71
CA PRO A 50 -0.05 17.96 26.74
C PRO A 50 -0.54 16.51 26.70
N SER A 51 -0.75 15.89 27.86
CA SER A 51 -1.23 14.51 27.99
C SER A 51 -2.57 14.30 27.28
N THR A 52 -3.42 15.33 27.23
CA THR A 52 -4.71 15.33 26.53
C THR A 52 -4.59 15.10 25.02
N LYS A 53 -3.42 15.36 24.42
CA LYS A 53 -3.18 15.16 22.98
C LYS A 53 -2.70 13.76 22.64
N LEU A 54 -2.29 12.95 23.61
CA LEU A 54 -1.76 11.60 23.36
C LEU A 54 -2.76 10.72 22.61
N ASN A 55 -4.01 10.65 23.10
CA ASN A 55 -5.07 9.85 22.47
C ASN A 55 -5.30 10.23 21.01
N PHE A 56 -5.21 11.53 20.69
CA PHE A 56 -5.37 12.00 19.32
C PHE A 56 -4.17 11.60 18.44
N VAL A 57 -2.94 11.69 18.95
CA VAL A 57 -1.74 11.18 18.26
C VAL A 57 -1.88 9.68 17.96
N GLU A 58 -2.27 8.89 18.97
CA GLU A 58 -2.46 7.46 18.82
C GLU A 58 -3.52 7.11 17.76
N MET A 59 -4.62 7.86 17.74
CA MET A 59 -5.67 7.70 16.73
C MET A 59 -5.14 7.99 15.31
N GLN A 60 -4.32 9.03 15.12
CA GLN A 60 -3.72 9.33 13.81
C GLN A 60 -2.75 8.23 13.38
N ILE A 61 -1.97 7.69 14.31
CA ILE A 61 -1.06 6.55 14.04
C ILE A 61 -1.86 5.32 13.59
N LYS A 62 -2.93 4.97 14.34
CA LYS A 62 -3.81 3.84 14.00
C LYS A 62 -4.43 3.99 12.62
N LYS A 63 -5.02 5.17 12.33
CA LYS A 63 -5.63 5.46 11.03
C LYS A 63 -4.62 5.33 9.88
N LYS A 64 -3.38 5.76 10.08
CA LYS A 64 -2.34 5.65 9.05
C LYS A 64 -1.92 4.21 8.80
N LEU A 65 -1.78 3.41 9.85
CA LEU A 65 -1.51 1.97 9.74
C LEU A 65 -2.67 1.21 9.05
N GLU A 66 -3.92 1.55 9.36
CA GLU A 66 -5.09 0.97 8.70
C GLU A 66 -5.10 1.25 7.20
N VAL A 67 -4.78 2.49 6.79
CA VAL A 67 -4.70 2.85 5.37
C VAL A 67 -3.57 2.09 4.67
N GLU A 68 -2.38 1.97 5.28
CA GLU A 68 -1.27 1.18 4.72
C GLU A 68 -1.65 -0.30 4.58
N ASN A 69 -2.31 -0.88 5.59
CA ASN A 69 -2.79 -2.27 5.55
C ASN A 69 -3.88 -2.48 4.50
N GLN A 70 -4.81 -1.54 4.34
CA GLN A 70 -5.84 -1.60 3.30
C GLN A 70 -5.23 -1.49 1.90
N GLN A 71 -4.21 -0.65 1.71
CA GLN A 71 -3.47 -0.56 0.44
C GLN A 71 -2.72 -1.85 0.14
N LEU A 72 -2.04 -2.45 1.12
CA LEU A 72 -1.39 -3.76 0.98
C LEU A 72 -2.40 -4.85 0.61
N THR A 73 -3.57 -4.84 1.24
CA THR A 73 -4.66 -5.78 0.94
C THR A 73 -5.24 -5.55 -0.47
N ARG A 74 -5.32 -4.29 -0.94
CA ARG A 74 -5.76 -3.95 -2.30
C ARG A 74 -4.73 -4.34 -3.37
N VAL A 75 -3.43 -4.14 -3.11
CA VAL A 75 -2.35 -4.55 -4.03
C VAL A 75 -2.20 -6.06 -4.07
N GLY A 76 -2.37 -6.76 -2.94
CA GLY A 76 -2.44 -8.21 -2.87
C GLY A 76 -3.63 -8.79 -3.65
N LYS A 77 -4.78 -8.09 -3.68
CA LYS A 77 -5.93 -8.44 -4.52
C LYS A 77 -5.75 -8.04 -5.99
N ALA A 78 -4.95 -7.03 -6.30
CA ALA A 78 -4.68 -6.60 -7.68
C ALA A 78 -3.75 -7.58 -8.43
N LYS A 79 -2.93 -8.38 -7.72
CA LYS A 79 -2.17 -9.48 -8.34
C LYS A 79 -2.99 -10.74 -8.65
N PHE A 80 -4.23 -10.83 -8.18
CA PHE A 80 -5.12 -11.99 -8.36
C PHE A 80 -6.32 -11.72 -9.29
N ARG A 81 -6.18 -10.80 -10.26
CA ARG A 81 -7.22 -10.57 -11.29
C ARG A 81 -6.66 -10.34 -12.69
N PHE A 82 -5.73 -11.19 -13.14
CA PHE A 82 -5.34 -11.28 -14.55
C PHE A 82 -5.23 -12.74 -15.03
N LYS A 83 -6.19 -13.60 -14.69
CA LYS A 83 -6.35 -14.91 -15.37
C LYS A 83 -7.76 -15.30 -15.82
N ASP A 84 -8.80 -14.49 -15.58
CA ASP A 84 -10.18 -14.92 -15.90
C ASP A 84 -10.97 -13.97 -16.83
N ARG A 85 -10.28 -13.24 -17.72
CA ARG A 85 -10.95 -12.58 -18.86
C ARG A 85 -10.07 -12.58 -20.10
N ASN A 86 -9.85 -13.75 -20.66
CA ASN A 86 -9.69 -13.85 -22.11
C ASN A 86 -10.49 -15.07 -22.57
N PRO A 87 -11.76 -14.91 -23.02
CA PRO A 87 -12.40 -15.99 -23.74
C PRO A 87 -11.57 -16.22 -25.01
N ILE A 88 -10.87 -17.35 -25.07
CA ILE A 88 -10.30 -17.85 -26.32
C ILE A 88 -11.47 -17.97 -27.28
N ARG A 89 -11.58 -17.02 -28.20
CA ARG A 89 -12.52 -17.06 -29.32
C ARG A 89 -12.02 -18.21 -30.20
N VAL A 90 -12.61 -19.38 -30.02
CA VAL A 90 -12.42 -20.50 -30.94
C VAL A 90 -12.99 -20.04 -32.28
N VAL A 91 -12.11 -19.56 -33.16
CA VAL A 91 -12.46 -19.33 -34.56
C VAL A 91 -12.46 -20.71 -35.19
N HIS A 92 -13.66 -21.27 -35.34
CA HIS A 92 -13.89 -22.48 -36.10
C HIS A 92 -13.74 -22.14 -37.58
N SER A 93 -12.51 -22.17 -38.11
CA SER A 93 -12.26 -22.06 -39.54
C SER A 93 -12.46 -23.42 -40.20
N TYR A 94 -13.71 -23.80 -40.43
CA TYR A 94 -14.06 -24.74 -41.48
C TYR A 94 -14.63 -23.94 -42.65
N GLN A 95 -13.74 -23.57 -43.57
CA GLN A 95 -14.12 -23.26 -44.95
C GLN A 95 -13.39 -24.27 -45.83
N LEU A 96 -13.98 -25.47 -45.89
CA LEU A 96 -13.76 -26.40 -46.98
C LEU A 96 -14.30 -25.73 -48.25
N HIS A 97 -13.41 -25.36 -49.16
CA HIS A 97 -13.78 -25.00 -50.52
C HIS A 97 -14.49 -26.20 -51.18
N LYS A 98 -15.82 -26.07 -51.33
CA LYS A 98 -16.61 -26.61 -52.44
C LYS A 98 -16.58 -25.51 -53.52
N SER A 99 -16.47 -25.73 -54.83
CA SER A 99 -16.76 -26.85 -55.73
C SER A 99 -15.81 -26.68 -56.95
N GLU A 100 -15.66 -27.52 -57.97
CA GLU A 100 -16.61 -28.19 -58.88
C GLU A 100 -15.70 -29.06 -59.80
N SER A 101 -15.98 -30.35 -59.98
CA SER A 101 -16.65 -30.89 -61.17
C SER A 101 -15.88 -30.69 -62.49
N ILE A 102 -15.28 -31.78 -63.01
CA ILE A 102 -15.14 -32.22 -64.43
C ILE A 102 -14.52 -33.63 -64.31
N SER A 103 -15.25 -34.74 -64.47
CA SER A 103 -15.78 -35.35 -65.71
C SER A 103 -14.70 -35.99 -66.60
N ASN A 104 -14.93 -37.29 -66.83
CA ASN A 104 -14.63 -38.13 -68.00
C ASN A 104 -13.30 -38.90 -68.12
N GLU A 105 -13.50 -40.21 -68.35
CA GLU A 105 -12.93 -41.08 -69.41
C GLU A 105 -11.39 -41.15 -69.50
N GLU A 106 -10.70 -42.24 -69.85
CA GLU A 106 -10.96 -43.59 -70.34
C GLU A 106 -9.57 -44.28 -70.31
N LYS A 107 -9.54 -45.63 -70.28
CA LYS A 107 -8.55 -46.53 -70.90
C LYS A 107 -7.03 -46.22 -70.81
N GLN A 108 -6.26 -47.14 -70.21
CA GLN A 108 -5.59 -48.27 -70.90
C GLN A 108 -4.92 -49.20 -69.88
#